data_AF-A0A920RSY9-F1
#
_entry.id   AF-A0A920RSY9-F1
#
_cell.length_a   1.000
_cell.length_b   1.000
_cell.length_c   1.000
_cell.angle_alpha   90.00
_cell.angle_beta   90.00
_cell.angle_gamma   90.00
#
_symmetry.space_group_name_H-M   'P 1'
#
loop_
_entity.id
_entity.type
_entity.pdbx_description
1 polymer ?
#
loop_
_entity_poly.entity_id
_entity_poly.type
_entity_poly.pdbx_seq_one_letter_code
_entity_poly.pdbx_strand_id
1 'polypeptide(L)'
;MIFFQGLFTENQFQILGIICLFAFTLGILFVIPIGGADMPVVIALLNSFSGLAACAAGFVILNNVLIVSGALVGASGLILTNIMCKAMNRSLANVLFSGFGAVTETATGEIADQGEVRPVNTAEHISFWKQLHLF
;
A
#
# COMPACT_ATOMS: atom_id res chain seq x y z
N MET A 1 -0.63 36.11 1.84
CA MET A 1 -0.41 35.27 3.04
C MET A 1 -1.48 35.45 4.12
N ILE A 2 -2.30 36.52 4.11
CA ILE A 2 -3.28 36.83 5.16
C ILE A 2 -4.68 36.21 4.86
N PHE A 3 -5.08 36.14 3.59
CA PHE A 3 -6.37 35.55 3.17
C PHE A 3 -6.46 34.04 3.42
N PHE A 4 -5.34 33.32 3.30
CA PHE A 4 -5.28 31.89 3.57
C PHE A 4 -5.45 31.62 5.07
N GLN A 5 -4.76 32.38 5.95
CA GLN A 5 -4.92 32.25 7.41
C GLN A 5 -6.33 32.56 7.91
N GLY A 6 -7.04 33.53 7.34
CA GLY A 6 -8.43 33.84 7.73
C GLY A 6 -9.41 32.69 7.43
N LEU A 7 -9.18 31.91 6.38
CA LEU A 7 -10.00 30.75 6.04
C LEU A 7 -9.80 29.58 7.02
N PHE A 8 -8.57 29.38 7.51
CA PHE A 8 -8.24 28.33 8.48
C PHE A 8 -8.71 28.64 9.90
N THR A 9 -8.95 29.90 10.28
CA THR A 9 -9.35 30.25 11.65
C THR A 9 -10.86 30.18 11.87
N GLU A 10 -11.67 30.57 10.87
CA GLU A 10 -13.14 30.63 11.02
C GLU A 10 -13.85 29.29 10.73
N ASN A 11 -13.27 28.42 9.86
CA ASN A 11 -13.94 27.21 9.35
C ASN A 11 -13.15 25.90 9.60
N GLN A 12 -12.43 25.80 10.72
CA GLN A 12 -11.58 24.63 11.05
C GLN A 12 -12.30 23.29 10.91
N PHE A 13 -13.53 23.19 11.44
CA PHE A 13 -14.32 21.96 11.37
C PHE A 13 -14.75 21.59 9.95
N GLN A 14 -15.06 22.58 9.10
CA GLN A 14 -15.45 22.33 7.72
C GLN A 14 -14.26 21.87 6.87
N ILE A 15 -13.08 22.47 7.07
CA ILE A 15 -11.85 22.08 6.36
C ILE A 15 -11.44 20.64 6.74
N LEU A 16 -11.47 20.30 8.04
CA LEU A 16 -11.21 18.94 8.51
C LEU A 16 -12.21 17.94 7.89
N GLY A 17 -13.49 18.28 7.86
CA GLY A 17 -14.55 17.45 7.27
C GLY A 17 -14.33 17.19 5.78
N ILE A 18 -13.96 18.21 5.01
CA ILE A 18 -13.67 18.09 3.58
C ILE A 18 -12.44 17.20 3.35
N ILE A 19 -11.36 17.37 4.12
CA ILE A 19 -10.14 16.56 4.00
C ILE A 19 -10.43 15.09 4.30
N CYS A 20 -11.19 14.80 5.37
CA CYS A 20 -11.58 13.42 5.70
C CYS A 20 -12.42 12.77 4.59
N LEU A 21 -13.39 13.50 4.04
CA LEU A 21 -14.25 13.01 2.95
C LEU A 21 -13.42 12.76 1.67
N PHE A 22 -12.51 13.66 1.36
CA PHE A 22 -11.60 13.51 0.22
C PHE A 22 -10.67 12.32 0.41
N ALA A 23 -10.06 12.14 1.58
CA ALA A 23 -9.19 11.01 1.90
C ALA A 23 -9.93 9.65 1.81
N PHE A 24 -11.17 9.58 2.30
CA PHE A 24 -12.00 8.38 2.20
C PHE A 24 -12.33 8.04 0.74
N THR A 25 -12.71 9.04 -0.04
CA THR A 25 -13.01 8.88 -1.47
C THR A 25 -11.76 8.46 -2.24
N LEU A 26 -10.60 9.04 -1.93
CA LEU A 26 -9.31 8.65 -2.52
C LEU A 26 -8.93 7.22 -2.18
N GLY A 27 -9.13 6.78 -0.93
CA GLY A 27 -8.86 5.41 -0.51
C GLY A 27 -9.70 4.39 -1.27
N ILE A 28 -10.99 4.65 -1.45
CA ILE A 28 -11.88 3.79 -2.25
C ILE A 28 -11.43 3.76 -3.71
N LEU A 29 -11.16 4.94 -4.30
CA LEU A 29 -10.74 5.06 -5.69
C LEU A 29 -9.36 4.43 -5.94
N PHE A 30 -8.49 4.39 -4.93
CA PHE A 30 -7.17 3.75 -5.01
C PHE A 30 -7.26 2.22 -5.03
N VAL A 31 -8.23 1.62 -4.33
CA VAL A 31 -8.37 0.16 -4.24
C VAL A 31 -9.16 -0.43 -5.42
N ILE A 32 -10.19 0.26 -5.92
CA ILE A 32 -11.05 -0.21 -7.03
C ILE A 32 -10.29 -0.68 -8.30
N PRO A 33 -9.29 0.05 -8.83
CA PRO A 33 -8.64 -0.31 -10.08
C PRO A 33 -7.66 -1.48 -9.93
N ILE A 34 -7.41 -1.96 -8.71
CA ILE A 34 -6.41 -3.00 -8.50
C ILE A 34 -7.07 -4.37 -8.72
N GLY A 35 -6.57 -5.10 -9.72
CA GLY A 35 -7.10 -6.42 -10.09
C GLY A 35 -6.91 -7.46 -8.98
N GLY A 36 -7.82 -8.45 -8.93
CA GLY A 36 -7.82 -9.48 -7.88
C GLY A 36 -6.56 -10.34 -7.81
N ALA A 37 -5.76 -10.38 -8.87
CA ALA A 37 -4.50 -11.12 -8.91
C ALA A 37 -3.44 -10.57 -7.93
N ASP A 38 -3.46 -9.27 -7.62
CA ASP A 38 -2.43 -8.62 -6.80
C ASP A 38 -2.95 -8.17 -5.42
N MET A 39 -4.14 -8.64 -5.03
CA MET A 39 -4.82 -8.28 -3.78
C MET A 39 -3.91 -8.43 -2.52
N PRO A 40 -3.05 -9.46 -2.38
CA PRO A 40 -2.15 -9.58 -1.22
C PRO A 40 -1.12 -8.45 -1.13
N VAL A 41 -0.62 -7.97 -2.27
CA VAL A 41 0.38 -6.89 -2.34
C VAL A 41 -0.25 -5.56 -1.90
N VAL A 42 -1.50 -5.31 -2.29
CA VAL A 42 -2.24 -4.11 -1.86
C VAL A 42 -2.46 -4.09 -0.36
N ILE A 43 -2.83 -5.23 0.23
CA ILE A 43 -3.04 -5.35 1.68
C ILE A 43 -1.73 -5.05 2.42
N ALA A 44 -0.60 -5.56 1.93
CA ALA A 44 0.71 -5.28 2.51
C ALA A 44 1.11 -3.80 2.39
N LEU A 45 0.79 -3.15 1.27
CA LEU A 45 1.00 -1.72 1.07
C LEU A 45 0.14 -0.85 1.98
N LEU A 46 -1.16 -1.15 2.10
CA LEU A 46 -2.06 -0.43 2.99
C LEU A 46 -1.66 -0.58 4.46
N ASN A 47 -1.16 -1.76 4.85
CA ASN A 47 -0.59 -1.99 6.17
C ASN A 47 0.66 -1.11 6.42
N SER A 48 1.55 -1.00 5.43
CA SER A 48 2.68 -0.08 5.50
C SER A 48 2.28 1.39 5.63
N PHE A 49 1.23 1.82 4.91
CA PHE A 49 0.74 3.19 5.00
C PHE A 49 0.09 3.50 6.34
N SER A 50 -0.57 2.52 6.98
CA SER A 50 -1.06 2.67 8.35
C SER A 50 0.09 2.95 9.33
N GLY A 51 1.23 2.25 9.20
CA GLY A 51 2.43 2.50 10.02
C GLY A 51 3.05 3.89 9.80
N LEU A 52 3.14 4.33 8.54
CA LEU A 52 3.61 5.69 8.21
C LEU A 52 2.66 6.78 8.77
N ALA A 53 1.34 6.57 8.69
CA ALA A 53 0.35 7.46 9.28
C ALA A 53 0.45 7.50 10.82
N ALA A 54 0.68 6.35 11.46
CA ALA A 54 0.91 6.28 12.91
C ALA A 54 2.20 7.01 13.33
N CYS A 55 3.26 6.91 12.53
CA CYS A 55 4.50 7.68 12.75
C CYS A 55 4.25 9.19 12.63
N ALA A 56 3.52 9.63 11.60
CA ALA A 56 3.14 11.04 11.43
C ALA A 56 2.30 11.55 12.60
N ALA A 57 1.32 10.77 13.08
CA ALA A 57 0.57 11.09 14.29
C ALA A 57 1.45 11.12 15.55
N GLY A 58 2.44 10.21 15.64
CA GLY A 58 3.44 10.18 16.70
C GLY A 58 4.30 11.45 16.76
N PHE A 59 4.65 12.02 15.60
CA PHE A 59 5.33 13.32 15.52
C PHE A 59 4.44 14.47 16.00
N VAL A 60 3.13 14.44 15.72
CA VAL A 60 2.18 15.47 16.19
C VAL A 60 2.04 15.45 17.72
N ILE A 61 2.03 14.25 18.32
CA ILE A 61 1.86 14.07 19.77
C ILE A 61 3.22 14.04 20.51
N LEU A 62 4.35 14.13 19.78
CA LEU A 62 5.72 14.02 20.30
C LEU A 62 5.95 12.74 21.13
N ASN A 63 5.32 11.63 20.73
CA ASN A 63 5.44 10.35 21.43
C ASN A 63 6.42 9.43 20.71
N ASN A 64 7.60 9.24 21.33
CA ASN A 64 8.67 8.39 20.81
C ASN A 64 8.22 6.94 20.55
N VAL A 65 7.29 6.39 21.33
CA VAL A 65 6.80 5.02 21.14
C VAL A 65 6.04 4.90 19.82
N LEU A 66 5.15 5.85 19.51
CA LEU A 66 4.38 5.86 18.25
C LEU A 66 5.26 6.14 17.04
N ILE A 67 6.28 6.99 17.19
CA ILE A 67 7.25 7.27 16.13
C ILE A 67 8.04 6.00 15.79
N VAL A 68 8.61 5.34 16.80
CA VAL A 68 9.44 4.15 16.60
C VAL A 68 8.60 2.95 16.14
N SER A 69 7.45 2.70 16.76
CA SER A 69 6.58 1.57 16.36
C SER A 69 5.97 1.79 14.98
N GLY A 70 5.51 3.01 14.66
CA GLY A 70 4.97 3.35 13.35
C GLY A 70 6.02 3.26 12.24
N ALA A 71 7.23 3.77 12.48
CA ALA A 71 8.34 3.65 11.53
C ALA A 71 8.77 2.20 11.30
N LEU A 72 8.79 1.36 12.37
CA LEU A 72 9.14 -0.06 12.26
C LEU A 72 8.09 -0.84 11.46
N VAL A 73 6.80 -0.63 11.74
CA VAL A 73 5.70 -1.26 10.98
C VAL A 73 5.69 -0.77 9.53
N GLY A 74 5.88 0.53 9.29
CA GLY A 74 5.96 1.09 7.94
C GLY A 74 7.13 0.54 7.13
N ALA A 75 8.34 0.52 7.69
CA ALA A 75 9.51 -0.02 6.99
C ALA A 75 9.37 -1.53 6.72
N SER A 76 8.86 -2.30 7.70
CA SER A 76 8.63 -3.74 7.54
C SER A 76 7.59 -4.04 6.46
N GLY A 77 6.49 -3.28 6.40
CA GLY A 77 5.45 -3.43 5.39
C GLY A 77 5.95 -3.16 3.96
N LEU A 78 6.77 -2.14 3.75
CA LEU A 78 7.40 -1.87 2.44
C LEU A 78 8.36 -2.99 2.01
N ILE A 79 9.13 -3.54 2.94
CA ILE A 79 10.06 -4.65 2.66
C ILE A 79 9.26 -5.90 2.29
N LEU A 80 8.23 -6.24 3.06
CA LEU A 80 7.36 -7.39 2.78
C LEU A 80 6.69 -7.26 1.40
N THR A 81 6.17 -6.07 1.09
CA THR A 81 5.56 -5.80 -0.22
C THR A 81 6.57 -6.04 -1.35
N ASN A 82 7.82 -5.58 -1.21
CA ASN A 82 8.85 -5.81 -2.22
C ASN A 82 9.16 -7.30 -2.42
N ILE A 83 9.20 -8.08 -1.34
CA ILE A 83 9.43 -9.53 -1.42
C ILE A 83 8.23 -10.21 -2.09
N MET A 84 7.00 -9.81 -1.79
CA MET A 84 5.79 -10.37 -2.44
C MET A 84 5.75 -10.06 -3.94
N CYS A 85 6.03 -8.82 -4.34
CA CYS A 85 6.16 -8.43 -5.76
C CYS A 85 7.23 -9.28 -6.47
N LYS A 86 8.38 -9.49 -5.82
CA LYS A 86 9.47 -10.31 -6.35
C LYS A 86 9.10 -11.79 -6.48
N ALA A 87 8.35 -12.34 -5.52
CA ALA A 87 7.85 -13.71 -5.58
C ALA A 87 6.82 -13.91 -6.70
N MET A 88 6.06 -12.87 -7.04
CA MET A 88 5.07 -12.87 -8.11
C MET A 88 5.64 -12.44 -9.48
N ASN A 89 6.95 -12.21 -9.58
CA ASN A 89 7.64 -11.73 -10.79
C ASN A 89 7.01 -10.47 -11.43
N ARG A 90 6.32 -9.64 -10.64
CA ARG A 90 5.69 -8.38 -11.08
C ARG A 90 6.21 -7.24 -10.24
N SER A 91 6.53 -6.11 -10.88
CA SER A 91 6.99 -4.92 -10.16
C SER A 91 5.83 -4.26 -9.39
N LEU A 92 6.15 -3.56 -8.30
CA LEU A 92 5.20 -2.78 -7.52
C LEU A 92 4.48 -1.72 -8.37
N ALA A 93 5.19 -1.16 -9.36
CA ALA A 93 4.59 -0.28 -10.36
C ALA A 93 3.54 -1.01 -11.22
N ASN A 94 3.82 -2.25 -11.66
CA ASN A 94 2.86 -3.06 -12.41
C ASN A 94 1.63 -3.46 -11.59
N VAL A 95 1.73 -3.52 -10.25
CA VAL A 95 0.60 -3.80 -9.37
C VAL A 95 -0.24 -2.54 -9.13
N LEU A 96 0.41 -1.42 -8.79
CA LEU A 96 -0.28 -0.15 -8.56
C LEU A 96 -0.91 0.44 -9.82
N PHE A 97 -0.33 0.18 -10.99
CA PHE A 97 -0.86 0.62 -12.29
C PHE A 97 -1.50 -0.52 -13.09
N SER A 98 -1.73 -1.70 -12.50
CA SER A 98 -2.39 -2.83 -13.17
C SER A 98 -3.77 -2.46 -13.73
N GLY A 99 -4.48 -1.52 -13.09
CA GLY A 99 -5.79 -1.03 -13.53
C GLY A 99 -5.75 -0.01 -14.66
N PHE A 100 -4.60 0.62 -14.92
CA PHE A 100 -4.43 1.56 -16.05
C PHE A 100 -4.13 0.84 -17.37
N GLY A 101 -3.73 -0.43 -17.33
CA GLY A 101 -3.49 -1.27 -18.52
C GLY A 101 -4.72 -2.03 -19.03
N ALA A 102 -5.86 -1.98 -18.34
CA ALA A 102 -7.09 -2.67 -18.75
C ALA A 102 -7.98 -1.85 -19.69
N VAL A 103 -7.52 -0.69 -20.15
CA VAL A 103 -8.16 0.09 -21.21
C VAL A 103 -7.31 -0.03 -22.47
N THR A 104 -7.84 -0.79 -23.43
CA THR A 104 -7.38 -0.96 -24.82
C THR A 104 -6.35 -2.07 -25.05
N GLU A 105 -6.81 -3.33 -24.99
CA GLU A 105 -6.45 -4.29 -26.04
C GLU A 105 -7.70 -5.07 -26.45
N THR A 106 -8.44 -4.46 -27.38
CA THR A 106 -9.35 -5.20 -28.26
C THR A 106 -8.49 -6.11 -29.13
N ALA A 107 -8.57 -7.41 -28.88
CA ALA A 107 -8.27 -8.53 -29.79
C ALA A 107 -7.17 -8.33 -30.85
N THR A 108 -5.99 -8.96 -30.64
CA THR A 108 -5.42 -9.98 -31.54
C THR A 108 -4.09 -10.49 -30.98
N GLY A 109 -3.99 -11.80 -30.76
CA GLY A 109 -2.75 -12.58 -30.88
C GLY A 109 -1.62 -12.28 -29.90
N GLU A 110 -1.47 -13.16 -28.90
CA GLU A 110 -0.28 -13.99 -28.66
C GLU A 110 -0.24 -14.43 -27.19
N ILE A 111 -0.25 -15.75 -27.00
CA ILE A 111 0.03 -16.41 -25.73
C ILE A 111 1.54 -16.24 -25.52
N ALA A 112 1.95 -15.15 -24.88
CA ALA A 112 3.33 -15.01 -24.40
C ALA A 112 3.39 -15.49 -22.95
N ASP A 113 3.65 -16.78 -22.82
CA ASP A 113 4.14 -17.42 -21.61
C ASP A 113 5.35 -16.63 -21.04
N GLN A 114 5.17 -16.07 -19.85
CA GLN A 114 6.28 -15.62 -18.99
C GLN A 114 6.08 -16.19 -17.59
N GLY A 115 5.99 -17.52 -17.50
CA GLY A 115 6.27 -18.26 -16.28
C GLY A 115 7.70 -18.81 -16.30
N GLU A 116 8.73 -18.01 -15.99
CA GLU A 116 9.97 -18.62 -15.47
C GLU A 116 9.65 -19.14 -14.06
N VAL A 117 9.20 -20.39 -13.99
CA VAL A 117 9.08 -21.14 -12.75
C VAL A 117 10.49 -21.36 -12.21
N ARG A 118 10.95 -20.45 -11.36
CA ARG A 118 12.09 -20.73 -10.48
C ARG A 118 11.61 -21.76 -9.46
N PRO A 119 12.24 -22.96 -9.39
CA PRO A 119 11.78 -24.00 -8.48
C PRO A 119 11.86 -23.49 -7.04
N VAL A 120 10.73 -23.60 -6.33
CA VAL A 120 10.61 -23.31 -4.90
C VAL A 120 11.53 -24.29 -4.15
N ASN A 121 12.55 -23.77 -3.47
CA ASN A 121 13.36 -24.57 -2.56
C ASN A 121 12.52 -24.86 -1.30
N THR A 122 12.18 -26.14 -1.11
CA THR A 122 11.26 -26.64 -0.09
C THR A 122 11.67 -26.31 1.35
N ALA A 123 12.93 -25.93 1.58
CA ALA A 123 13.46 -25.58 2.89
C ALA A 123 12.94 -24.21 3.41
N GLU A 124 12.74 -23.22 2.55
CA GLU A 124 12.26 -21.89 2.97
C GLU A 124 10.78 -21.92 3.36
N HIS A 125 9.98 -22.74 2.68
CA HIS A 125 8.53 -22.87 2.89
C HIS A 125 8.18 -23.34 4.32
N ILE A 126 8.99 -24.22 4.90
CA ILE A 126 8.77 -24.77 6.26
C ILE A 126 9.07 -23.70 7.32
N SER A 127 10.09 -22.86 7.10
CA SER A 127 10.42 -21.76 8.02
C SER A 127 9.38 -20.64 7.98
N PHE A 128 8.84 -20.34 6.79
CA PHE A 128 7.83 -19.30 6.58
C PHE A 128 6.49 -19.68 7.22
N TRP A 129 6.06 -20.94 7.12
CA TRP A 129 4.87 -21.44 7.81
C TRP A 129 5.03 -21.46 9.34
N LYS A 130 6.23 -21.74 9.83
CA LYS A 130 6.53 -21.69 11.27
C LYS A 130 6.52 -20.25 11.81
N GLN A 131 6.88 -19.28 10.97
CA GLN A 131 6.82 -17.86 11.29
C GLN A 131 5.39 -17.31 11.18
N LEU A 132 4.59 -17.79 10.23
CA LEU A 132 3.19 -17.38 10.03
C LEU A 132 2.25 -17.84 11.15
N HIS A 133 2.54 -18.97 11.80
CA HIS A 133 1.78 -19.45 12.97
C HIS A 133 2.18 -18.77 14.30
N LEU A 134 3.21 -17.91 14.29
CA LEU A 134 3.70 -17.18 15.48
C LEU A 134 3.26 -15.71 15.53
N PHE A 135 2.38 -15.30 14.61
CA PHE A 135 1.63 -14.05 14.66
C PHE A 135 0.12 -14.38 14.70
#